data_AF-A0A4Q2LFH6-F1
#
_entry.id   AF-A0A4Q2LFH6-F1
#
_cell.length_a   1.000
_cell.length_b   1.000
_cell.length_c   1.000
_cell.angle_alpha   90.00
_cell.angle_beta   90.00
_cell.angle_gamma   90.00
#
_symmetry.space_group_name_H-M   'P 1'
#
loop_
_entity.id
_entity.type
_entity.pdbx_description
1 polymer ?
#
loop_
_entity_poly.entity_id
_entity_poly.type
_entity_poly.pdbx_seq_one_letter_code
_entity_poly.pdbx_strand_id
1 'polypeptide(L)'
;MALDNFTHSVGISEYPALVGGTKRFYISYNWKINQRTHFNLTDKIGISWTDDYDLVNNSAAWGYNPTGVNSNGQSCSRNFSYTGNDKYTPGAGVGWAVDIMHNFTAIDGKYCETNKHAGWAHAQVVRPHDDSGTYDSSSLAAKYFHRFGALNGTLDFSGGSNPSVSIGFSWFYDTSSDLPKQWFWRHLTTI
;
A
#
# COMPACT_ATOMS: atom_id res chain seq x y z
N MET A 1 7.52 -8.60 -15.36
CA MET A 1 6.52 -9.56 -15.87
C MET A 1 5.31 -9.52 -14.93
N ALA A 2 4.24 -10.28 -15.18
CA ALA A 2 3.09 -10.32 -14.25
C ALA A 2 3.46 -11.09 -12.98
N LEU A 3 2.92 -10.67 -11.83
CA LEU A 3 3.14 -11.36 -10.55
C LEU A 3 2.26 -12.61 -10.44
N ASP A 4 2.87 -13.79 -10.59
CA ASP A 4 2.20 -15.06 -10.29
C ASP A 4 1.97 -15.23 -8.79
N ASN A 5 0.91 -15.96 -8.41
CA ASN A 5 0.58 -16.26 -7.00
C ASN A 5 0.39 -15.02 -6.09
N PHE A 6 0.03 -13.90 -6.70
CA PHE A 6 -0.20 -12.62 -6.03
C PHE A 6 -1.68 -12.29 -5.96
N THR A 7 -2.12 -11.75 -4.82
CA THR A 7 -3.47 -11.18 -4.65
C THR A 7 -3.37 -9.88 -3.89
N HIS A 8 -4.28 -8.96 -4.18
CA HIS A 8 -4.37 -7.69 -3.47
C HIS A 8 -5.81 -7.18 -3.38
N SER A 9 -6.04 -6.24 -2.47
CA SER A 9 -7.32 -5.55 -2.32
C SER A 9 -7.10 -4.13 -1.83
N VAL A 10 -8.03 -3.25 -2.17
CA VAL A 10 -8.12 -1.88 -1.65
C VAL A 10 -9.42 -1.73 -0.86
N GLY A 11 -9.32 -1.14 0.33
CA GLY A 11 -10.47 -0.70 1.12
C GLY A 11 -10.42 0.82 1.33
N ILE A 12 -11.59 1.45 1.29
CA ILE A 12 -11.75 2.89 1.56
C ILE A 12 -12.89 3.04 2.56
N SER A 13 -12.67 3.82 3.61
CA SER A 13 -13.72 4.22 4.54
C SER A 13 -13.68 5.72 4.78
N GLU A 14 -14.84 6.36 4.72
CA GLU A 14 -15.04 7.72 5.20
C GLU A 14 -15.16 7.71 6.73
N TYR A 15 -14.65 8.74 7.39
CA TYR A 15 -14.84 8.93 8.83
C TYR A 15 -14.92 10.43 9.18
N PRO A 16 -15.44 10.80 10.36
CA PRO A 16 -15.69 12.19 10.71
C PRO A 16 -14.46 13.10 10.58
N ALA A 17 -14.69 14.31 10.06
CA ALA A 17 -13.65 15.32 9.94
C ALA A 17 -13.58 16.16 11.22
N LEU A 18 -12.37 16.51 11.64
CA LEU A 18 -12.16 17.38 12.81
C LEU A 18 -12.29 18.87 12.45
N VAL A 19 -12.29 19.19 11.15
CA VAL A 19 -12.33 20.54 10.60
C VAL A 19 -13.49 20.60 9.61
N GLY A 20 -14.40 21.55 9.80
CA GLY A 20 -15.50 21.78 8.86
C GLY A 20 -15.01 22.10 7.45
N GLY A 21 -15.81 21.75 6.44
CA GLY A 21 -15.42 21.93 5.04
C GLY A 21 -14.35 20.96 4.54
N THR A 22 -14.08 19.87 5.27
CA THR A 22 -13.17 18.80 4.81
C THR A 22 -13.81 17.42 4.97
N LYS A 23 -13.45 16.51 4.07
CA LYS A 23 -13.69 15.07 4.19
C LYS A 23 -12.41 14.34 4.49
N ARG A 24 -12.52 13.26 5.27
CA ARG A 24 -11.41 12.37 5.58
C ARG A 24 -11.72 10.95 5.14
N PHE A 25 -10.74 10.33 4.49
CA PHE A 25 -10.83 8.93 4.08
C PHE A 25 -9.63 8.16 4.62
N TYR A 26 -9.88 6.93 5.03
CA TYR A 26 -8.86 5.96 5.37
C TYR A 26 -8.77 4.99 4.20
N ILE A 27 -7.61 4.99 3.55
CA ILE A 27 -7.32 4.11 2.42
C ILE A 27 -6.42 3.00 2.94
N SER A 28 -6.80 1.76 2.66
CA SER A 28 -6.01 0.57 2.97
C SER A 28 -5.75 -0.24 1.72
N TYR A 29 -4.55 -0.78 1.62
CA TYR A 29 -4.13 -1.71 0.59
C TYR A 29 -3.59 -2.96 1.26
N ASN A 30 -4.12 -4.12 0.90
CA ASN A 30 -3.66 -5.41 1.41
C ASN A 30 -3.12 -6.23 0.25
N TRP A 31 -2.09 -7.03 0.50
CA TRP A 31 -1.48 -7.86 -0.52
C TRP A 31 -1.00 -9.17 0.08
N LYS A 32 -0.92 -10.20 -0.77
CA LYS A 32 -0.39 -11.53 -0.44
C LYS A 32 0.38 -12.07 -1.62
N ILE A 33 1.49 -12.72 -1.35
CA ILE A 33 2.32 -13.44 -2.31
C ILE A 33 2.57 -14.84 -1.78
N ASN A 34 2.13 -15.85 -2.50
CA ASN A 34 2.35 -17.25 -2.13
C ASN A 34 3.57 -17.81 -2.86
N GLN A 35 4.74 -17.23 -2.59
CA GLN A 35 6.00 -17.70 -3.15
C GLN A 35 7.14 -17.58 -2.13
N ARG A 36 8.16 -18.42 -2.27
CA ARG A 36 9.43 -18.26 -1.56
C ARG A 36 10.22 -17.13 -2.22
N THR A 37 10.85 -16.29 -1.42
CA THR A 37 11.92 -15.39 -1.88
C THR A 37 13.27 -16.05 -1.66
N HIS A 38 14.24 -15.84 -2.56
CA HIS A 38 15.59 -16.41 -2.43
C HIS A 38 16.56 -15.47 -1.71
N PHE A 39 16.24 -14.18 -1.67
CA PHE A 39 17.06 -13.14 -1.05
C PHE A 39 16.16 -12.17 -0.31
N ASN A 40 16.74 -11.43 0.63
CA ASN A 40 16.06 -10.27 1.21
C ASN A 40 16.02 -9.17 0.15
N LEU A 41 14.82 -8.65 -0.10
CA LEU A 41 14.54 -7.71 -1.19
C LEU A 41 13.68 -6.58 -0.67
N THR A 42 13.82 -5.39 -1.23
CA THR A 42 12.96 -4.26 -0.90
C THR A 42 11.95 -4.07 -2.02
N ASP A 43 10.71 -4.45 -1.74
CA ASP A 43 9.56 -4.27 -2.61
C ASP A 43 8.97 -2.88 -2.43
N LYS A 44 8.17 -2.44 -3.40
CA LYS A 44 7.49 -1.14 -3.35
C LYS A 44 5.98 -1.31 -3.48
N ILE A 45 5.26 -0.46 -2.80
CA ILE A 45 3.80 -0.38 -2.84
C ILE A 45 3.43 1.08 -3.05
N GLY A 46 2.47 1.36 -3.92
CA GLY A 46 1.97 2.71 -4.10
C GLY A 46 0.47 2.77 -4.25
N ILE A 47 -0.09 3.92 -3.88
CA ILE A 47 -1.48 4.31 -4.07
C ILE A 47 -1.45 5.70 -4.70
N SER A 48 -2.03 5.86 -5.87
CA SER A 48 -2.27 7.16 -6.53
C SER A 48 -3.76 7.45 -6.57
N TRP A 49 -4.17 8.71 -6.46
CA TRP A 49 -5.57 9.13 -6.39
C TRP A 49 -5.88 10.29 -7.34
N THR A 50 -7.16 10.48 -7.66
CA THR A 50 -7.59 11.47 -8.66
C THR A 50 -7.53 12.90 -8.20
N ASP A 51 -7.91 13.11 -6.95
CA ASP A 51 -8.24 14.44 -6.46
C ASP A 51 -7.06 14.99 -5.68
N ASP A 52 -7.03 16.32 -5.47
CA ASP A 52 -6.03 17.03 -4.66
C ASP A 52 -6.13 16.67 -3.16
N TYR A 53 -6.11 15.38 -2.86
CA TYR A 53 -6.04 14.81 -1.54
C TYR A 53 -4.67 15.07 -0.95
N ASP A 54 -4.69 15.59 0.26
CA ASP A 54 -3.50 15.71 1.07
C ASP A 54 -3.44 14.60 2.11
N LEU A 55 -2.23 14.10 2.35
CA LEU A 55 -1.98 13.11 3.37
C LEU A 55 -2.12 13.77 4.74
N VAL A 56 -2.91 13.17 5.63
CA VAL A 56 -2.90 13.58 7.04
C VAL A 56 -1.51 13.29 7.61
N ASN A 57 -0.91 14.29 8.26
CA ASN A 57 0.40 14.14 8.89
C ASN A 57 0.48 12.88 9.77
N ASN A 58 1.57 12.12 9.60
CA ASN A 58 1.87 10.89 10.35
C ASN A 58 0.81 9.78 10.24
N SER A 59 -0.04 9.80 9.21
CA SER A 59 -1.07 8.77 9.02
C SER A 59 -0.68 7.61 8.12
N ALA A 60 0.42 7.75 7.36
CA ALA A 60 0.92 6.68 6.52
C ALA A 60 1.60 5.62 7.40
N ALA A 61 1.24 4.36 7.19
CA ALA A 61 1.86 3.22 7.86
C ALA A 61 1.70 1.96 7.02
N TRP A 62 2.51 0.96 7.33
CA TRP A 62 2.45 -0.34 6.66
C TRP A 62 2.86 -1.46 7.61
N GLY A 63 2.49 -2.67 7.25
CA GLY A 63 2.86 -3.87 7.97
C GLY A 63 3.15 -5.03 7.03
N TYR A 64 3.94 -5.95 7.56
CA TYR A 64 4.39 -7.14 6.85
C TYR A 64 4.32 -8.35 7.77
N ASN A 65 3.81 -9.45 7.25
CA ASN A 65 3.70 -10.74 7.90
C ASN A 65 4.33 -11.81 6.99
N PRO A 66 5.60 -12.20 7.20
CA PRO A 66 6.11 -13.45 6.67
C PRO A 66 5.47 -14.64 7.38
N THR A 67 5.16 -15.67 6.59
CA THR A 67 4.87 -17.02 7.08
C THR A 67 5.87 -17.98 6.47
N GLY A 68 6.32 -18.95 7.26
CA GLY A 68 7.39 -19.87 6.89
C GLY A 68 7.33 -21.20 7.62
N VAL A 69 8.35 -22.01 7.42
CA VAL A 69 8.54 -23.29 8.10
C VAL A 69 9.93 -23.37 8.72
N ASN A 70 10.05 -24.00 9.89
CA ASN A 70 11.34 -24.27 10.53
C ASN A 70 11.92 -25.63 10.11
N SER A 71 13.10 -25.98 10.62
CA SER A 71 13.79 -27.25 10.35
C SER A 71 13.00 -28.50 10.71
N ASN A 72 12.03 -28.37 11.63
CA ASN A 72 11.17 -29.47 12.07
C ASN A 72 9.84 -29.52 11.28
N GLY A 73 9.71 -28.71 10.22
CA GLY A 73 8.49 -28.62 9.40
C GLY A 73 7.33 -27.89 10.08
N GLN A 74 7.54 -27.24 11.22
CA GLN A 74 6.48 -26.50 11.92
C GLN A 74 6.31 -25.13 11.28
N SER A 75 5.06 -24.68 11.16
CA SER A 75 4.75 -23.35 10.65
C SER A 75 5.15 -22.26 11.65
N CYS A 76 5.63 -21.14 11.12
CA CYS A 76 5.96 -19.95 11.89
C CYS A 76 5.42 -18.70 11.20
N SER A 77 5.18 -17.64 11.95
CA SER A 77 4.92 -16.30 11.41
C SER A 77 5.45 -15.22 12.33
N ARG A 78 5.60 -14.01 11.80
CA ARG A 78 5.95 -12.83 12.60
C ARG A 78 5.27 -11.60 12.01
N ASN A 79 4.85 -10.67 12.86
CA ASN A 79 4.26 -9.41 12.43
C ASN A 79 5.26 -8.27 12.59
N PHE A 80 5.33 -7.42 11.58
CA PHE A 80 6.08 -6.18 11.56
C PHE A 80 5.13 -5.03 11.24
N SER A 81 5.33 -3.88 11.85
CA SER A 81 4.53 -2.68 11.62
C SER A 81 5.42 -1.46 11.71
N TYR A 82 5.25 -0.55 10.76
CA TYR A 82 6.08 0.61 10.57
C TYR A 82 5.21 1.82 10.27
N THR A 83 5.67 2.99 10.69
CA THR A 83 5.03 4.28 10.39
C THR A 83 5.84 5.04 9.35
N GLY A 84 5.19 5.96 8.65
CA GLY A 84 5.80 6.75 7.59
C GLY A 84 5.50 6.24 6.18
N ASN A 85 6.12 6.90 5.20
CA ASN A 85 6.07 6.57 3.79
C ASN A 85 7.49 6.62 3.19
N ASP A 86 7.67 6.00 2.03
CA ASP A 86 8.90 6.06 1.24
C ASP A 86 8.88 7.21 0.23
N LYS A 87 7.71 7.45 -0.37
CA LYS A 87 7.46 8.61 -1.23
C LYS A 87 6.05 9.13 -0.99
N TYR A 88 5.93 10.44 -0.99
CA TYR A 88 4.65 11.14 -1.03
C TYR A 88 4.74 12.28 -2.04
N THR A 89 3.74 12.37 -2.91
CA THR A 89 3.55 13.49 -3.83
C THR A 89 2.18 14.12 -3.50
N PRO A 90 2.14 15.36 -2.98
CA PRO A 90 0.90 16.07 -2.71
C PRO A 90 -0.06 16.06 -3.90
N GLY A 91 -1.35 15.83 -3.64
CA GLY A 91 -2.39 15.71 -4.67
C GLY A 91 -2.30 14.50 -5.59
N ALA A 92 -1.27 13.66 -5.51
CA ALA A 92 -1.07 12.58 -6.49
C ALA A 92 -0.99 11.17 -5.90
N GLY A 93 -0.31 10.97 -4.76
CA GLY A 93 -0.19 9.63 -4.18
C GLY A 93 0.85 9.47 -3.08
N VAL A 94 0.87 8.28 -2.50
CA VAL A 94 1.79 7.85 -1.43
C VAL A 94 2.25 6.42 -1.67
N GLY A 95 3.46 6.09 -1.21
CA GLY A 95 3.98 4.74 -1.31
C GLY A 95 4.97 4.39 -0.22
N TRP A 96 5.32 3.10 -0.18
CA TRP A 96 6.11 2.48 0.87
C TRP A 96 7.16 1.56 0.29
N ALA A 97 8.25 1.40 1.05
CA ALA A 97 9.26 0.38 0.85
C ALA A 97 9.03 -0.72 1.88
N VAL A 98 8.97 -1.96 1.42
CA VAL A 98 8.71 -3.14 2.26
C VAL A 98 9.87 -4.09 2.11
N ASP A 99 10.59 -4.32 3.21
CA ASP A 99 11.68 -5.29 3.24
C ASP A 99 11.11 -6.71 3.37
N ILE A 100 11.10 -7.40 2.24
CA ILE A 100 10.69 -8.79 2.10
C ILE A 100 11.85 -9.69 2.52
N MET A 101 11.56 -10.60 3.44
CA MET A 101 12.59 -11.44 4.05
C MET A 101 12.52 -12.87 3.52
N HIS A 102 13.67 -13.39 3.09
CA HIS A 102 13.87 -14.81 2.76
C HIS A 102 13.70 -15.70 4.00
N ASN A 103 14.10 -15.21 5.16
CA ASN A 103 13.98 -15.92 6.44
C ASN A 103 13.75 -14.95 7.59
N PHE A 104 13.25 -15.46 8.71
CA PHE A 104 13.05 -14.68 9.92
C PHE A 104 13.17 -15.55 11.16
N THR A 105 13.45 -14.92 12.30
CA THR A 105 13.33 -15.56 13.62
C THR A 105 11.95 -15.26 14.19
N ALA A 106 11.18 -16.31 14.44
CA ALA A 106 9.85 -16.24 15.04
C ALA A 106 9.92 -15.80 16.52
N ILE A 107 8.78 -15.47 17.11
CA ILE A 107 8.69 -14.98 18.49
C ILE A 107 9.22 -16.03 19.50
N ASP A 108 9.06 -17.32 19.19
CA ASP A 108 9.56 -18.44 19.99
C ASP A 108 11.05 -18.75 19.75
N GLY A 109 11.77 -17.87 19.04
CA GLY A 109 13.20 -18.00 18.78
C GLY A 109 13.57 -18.96 17.64
N LYS A 110 12.59 -19.57 16.97
CA LYS A 110 12.86 -20.51 15.88
C LYS A 110 13.21 -19.78 14.58
N TYR A 111 14.26 -20.24 13.91
CA TYR A 111 14.59 -19.81 12.57
C TYR A 111 13.62 -20.45 11.57
N CYS A 112 13.00 -19.63 10.72
CA CYS A 112 12.01 -20.08 9.76
C CYS A 112 12.31 -19.49 8.37
N GLU A 113 12.24 -20.36 7.37
CA GLU A 113 12.38 -19.97 5.96
C GLU A 113 11.00 -19.52 5.44
N THR A 114 10.94 -18.32 4.85
CA THR A 114 9.69 -17.72 4.38
C THR A 114 9.21 -18.39 3.10
N ASN A 115 7.95 -18.80 3.08
CA ASN A 115 7.29 -19.36 1.89
C ASN A 115 6.02 -18.63 1.48
N LYS A 116 5.53 -17.72 2.33
CA LYS A 116 4.38 -16.86 2.05
C LYS A 116 4.61 -15.48 2.64
N HIS A 117 4.12 -14.49 1.92
CA HIS A 117 4.24 -13.08 2.27
C HIS A 117 2.85 -12.47 2.29
N ALA A 118 2.53 -11.70 3.32
CA ALA A 118 1.34 -10.88 3.36
C ALA A 118 1.67 -9.53 3.96
N GLY A 119 0.96 -8.50 3.58
CA GLY A 119 1.13 -7.21 4.20
C GLY A 119 -0.02 -6.27 3.91
N TRP A 120 0.09 -5.11 4.52
CA TRP A 120 -0.86 -4.04 4.37
C TRP A 120 -0.13 -2.70 4.35
N ALA A 121 -0.74 -1.71 3.72
CA ALA A 121 -0.35 -0.33 3.80
C ALA A 121 -1.62 0.51 3.97
N HIS A 122 -1.55 1.61 4.71
CA HIS A 122 -2.66 2.52 4.84
C HIS A 122 -2.21 3.98 4.95
N ALA A 123 -3.12 4.86 4.59
CA ALA A 123 -2.96 6.30 4.68
C ALA A 123 -4.30 6.94 4.97
N GLN A 124 -4.29 8.04 5.73
CA GLN A 124 -5.44 8.91 5.84
C GLN A 124 -5.26 10.09 4.92
N VAL A 125 -6.28 10.40 4.14
CA VAL A 125 -6.27 11.54 3.21
C VAL A 125 -7.41 12.48 3.50
N VAL A 126 -7.22 13.76 3.18
CA VAL A 126 -8.23 14.82 3.35
C VAL A 126 -8.46 15.57 2.06
N ARG A 127 -9.70 15.99 1.83
CA ARG A 127 -10.07 16.85 0.71
C ARG A 127 -11.06 17.94 1.15
N PRO A 128 -10.87 19.20 0.75
CA PRO A 128 -11.85 20.26 0.97
C PRO A 128 -13.16 20.02 0.22
N HIS A 129 -14.27 20.53 0.76
CA HIS A 129 -15.56 20.62 0.06
C HIS A 129 -16.30 21.90 0.46
N ASP A 130 -17.35 22.24 -0.28
CA ASP A 130 -18.08 23.50 -0.19
C ASP A 130 -19.37 23.44 0.65
N ASP A 131 -19.55 22.36 1.43
CA ASP A 131 -20.77 22.06 2.19
C ASP A 131 -22.10 22.14 1.39
N SER A 132 -22.05 22.08 0.06
CA SER A 132 -23.24 22.24 -0.81
C SER A 132 -24.24 21.09 -0.74
N GLY A 133 -23.85 19.95 -0.15
CA GLY A 133 -24.62 18.72 -0.17
C GLY A 133 -24.67 18.03 -1.52
N THR A 134 -23.86 18.45 -2.49
CA THR A 134 -23.71 17.77 -3.78
C THR A 134 -22.94 16.44 -3.62
N TYR A 135 -23.13 15.53 -4.57
CA TYR A 135 -22.36 14.30 -4.65
C TYR A 135 -21.15 14.51 -5.55
N ASP A 136 -20.01 13.97 -5.13
CA ASP A 136 -18.79 13.90 -5.91
C ASP A 136 -18.28 12.45 -5.95
N SER A 137 -17.33 12.18 -6.84
CA SER A 137 -16.67 10.90 -6.97
C SER A 137 -15.18 11.05 -7.00
N SER A 138 -14.51 10.07 -6.42
CA SER A 138 -13.07 10.00 -6.34
C SER A 138 -12.63 8.64 -6.82
N SER A 139 -11.43 8.55 -7.40
CA SER A 139 -10.85 7.26 -7.70
C SER A 139 -9.38 7.18 -7.34
N LEU A 140 -8.88 5.96 -7.24
CA LEU A 140 -7.50 5.65 -6.95
C LEU A 140 -7.05 4.40 -7.72
N ALA A 141 -5.75 4.25 -7.87
CA ALA A 141 -5.10 3.03 -8.32
C ALA A 141 -4.02 2.62 -7.31
N ALA A 142 -4.03 1.35 -6.92
CA ALA A 142 -2.99 0.78 -6.07
C ALA A 142 -2.18 -0.27 -6.84
N LYS A 143 -0.88 -0.33 -6.57
CA LYS A 143 0.04 -1.23 -7.28
C LYS A 143 1.15 -1.76 -6.37
N TYR A 144 1.59 -2.98 -6.68
CA TYR A 144 2.70 -3.65 -6.03
C TYR A 144 3.83 -3.89 -7.03
N PHE A 145 5.06 -3.73 -6.56
CA PHE A 145 6.29 -3.99 -7.30
C PHE A 145 7.18 -4.94 -6.50
N HIS A 146 7.27 -6.19 -6.97
CA HIS A 146 8.18 -7.18 -6.44
C HIS A 146 9.54 -7.05 -7.10
N ARG A 147 10.59 -6.83 -6.31
CA ARG A 147 11.93 -6.69 -6.86
C ARG A 147 12.55 -8.05 -7.12
N PHE A 148 13.14 -8.24 -8.30
CA PHE A 148 14.04 -9.37 -8.57
C PHE A 148 15.46 -8.95 -8.98
N GLY A 149 15.64 -7.66 -9.27
CA GLY A 149 16.89 -7.11 -9.79
C GLY A 149 17.75 -6.34 -8.80
N ALA A 150 18.91 -5.90 -9.27
CA ALA A 150 19.92 -5.26 -8.43
C ALA A 150 19.68 -3.76 -8.18
N LEU A 151 18.94 -3.04 -9.03
CA LEU A 151 18.71 -1.59 -8.85
C LEU A 151 17.44 -1.29 -8.05
N ASN A 152 17.50 -0.23 -7.24
CA ASN A 152 16.34 0.32 -6.54
C ASN A 152 15.59 1.29 -7.46
N GLY A 153 14.29 1.09 -7.60
CA GLY A 153 13.39 2.01 -8.27
C GLY A 153 12.78 3.03 -7.31
N THR A 154 12.49 4.22 -7.85
CA THR A 154 11.71 5.26 -7.16
C THR A 154 10.28 5.20 -7.68
N LEU A 155 9.30 5.21 -6.78
CA LEU A 155 7.89 5.27 -7.13
C LEU A 155 7.56 6.59 -7.83
N ASP A 156 6.52 6.62 -8.65
CA ASP A 156 5.96 7.85 -9.20
C ASP A 156 4.43 7.74 -9.34
N PHE A 157 3.75 8.87 -9.20
CA PHE A 157 2.29 8.95 -9.08
C PHE A 157 1.76 9.97 -10.07
N SER A 158 0.88 9.55 -10.99
CA SER A 158 0.34 10.47 -11.99
C SER A 158 -0.69 11.45 -11.43
N GLY A 159 -1.41 11.05 -10.36
CA GLY A 159 -2.57 11.79 -9.89
C GLY A 159 -3.64 11.98 -10.99
N GLY A 160 -4.49 12.99 -10.81
CA GLY A 160 -5.42 13.48 -11.83
C GLY A 160 -6.48 12.46 -12.26
N SER A 161 -7.19 12.71 -13.35
CA SER A 161 -8.40 11.93 -13.73
C SER A 161 -8.17 10.43 -13.98
N ASN A 162 -6.93 9.98 -14.19
CA ASN A 162 -6.58 8.56 -14.35
C ASN A 162 -5.35 8.24 -13.50
N PRO A 163 -5.51 8.01 -12.20
CA PRO A 163 -4.39 7.79 -11.29
C PRO A 163 -3.69 6.48 -11.63
N SER A 164 -2.36 6.50 -11.58
CA SER A 164 -1.52 5.36 -11.87
C SER A 164 -0.25 5.42 -11.03
N VAL A 165 0.27 4.24 -10.73
CA VAL A 165 1.53 4.09 -9.99
C VAL A 165 2.56 3.49 -10.93
N SER A 166 3.72 4.13 -11.01
CA SER A 166 4.86 3.63 -11.77
C SER A 166 6.10 3.54 -10.90
N ILE A 167 7.14 2.89 -11.42
CA ILE A 167 8.43 2.78 -10.75
C ILE A 167 9.55 2.95 -11.79
N GLY A 168 10.59 3.70 -11.41
CA GLY A 168 11.84 3.74 -12.18
C GLY A 168 12.52 2.37 -12.20
N PHE A 169 13.32 2.11 -13.25
CA PHE A 169 13.99 0.81 -13.45
C PHE A 169 13.02 -0.40 -13.42
N SER A 170 11.81 -0.23 -13.96
CA SER A 170 10.73 -1.22 -13.89
C SER A 170 11.10 -2.61 -14.41
N TRP A 171 12.11 -2.74 -15.27
CA TRP A 171 12.64 -4.02 -15.74
C TRP A 171 13.36 -4.85 -14.66
N PHE A 172 13.57 -4.31 -13.45
CA PHE A 172 14.06 -5.05 -12.27
C PHE A 172 12.94 -5.44 -11.30
N TYR A 173 11.68 -5.25 -11.72
CA TYR A 173 10.49 -5.50 -10.93
C TYR A 173 9.46 -6.34 -11.70
N ASP A 174 8.84 -7.28 -11.00
CA ASP A 174 7.55 -7.83 -11.39
C ASP A 174 6.45 -6.98 -10.77
N THR A 175 5.40 -6.72 -11.54
CA THR A 175 4.40 -5.74 -11.18
C THR A 175 3.03 -6.37 -11.15
N SER A 176 2.22 -6.00 -10.17
CA SER A 176 0.78 -6.27 -10.23
C SER A 176 0.17 -5.43 -11.35
N SER A 177 -1.00 -5.82 -11.83
CA SER A 177 -1.88 -4.86 -12.51
C SER A 177 -2.21 -3.70 -11.55
N ASP A 178 -2.58 -2.55 -12.10
CA ASP A 178 -3.21 -1.52 -11.28
C ASP A 178 -4.54 -2.05 -10.75
N LEU A 179 -4.82 -1.79 -9.47
CA LEU A 179 -6.10 -2.11 -8.85
C LEU A 179 -6.91 -0.82 -8.71
N PRO A 180 -7.82 -0.53 -9.67
CA PRO A 180 -8.63 0.67 -9.61
C PRO A 180 -9.70 0.56 -8.52
N LYS A 181 -10.00 1.68 -7.88
CA LYS A 181 -11.12 1.81 -6.95
C LYS A 181 -11.75 3.18 -7.09
N GLN A 182 -13.07 3.22 -7.27
CA GLN A 182 -13.86 4.44 -7.23
C GLN A 182 -14.80 4.42 -6.01
N TRP A 183 -15.07 5.60 -5.46
CA TRP A 183 -16.07 5.79 -4.43
C TRP A 183 -16.77 7.13 -4.61
N PHE A 184 -17.98 7.22 -4.05
CA PHE A 184 -18.80 8.42 -4.08
C PHE A 184 -18.93 8.95 -2.67
N TRP A 185 -18.99 10.26 -2.53
CA TRP A 185 -19.13 10.92 -1.25
C TRP A 185 -19.89 12.23 -1.44
N ARG A 186 -20.33 12.83 -0.33
CA ARG A 186 -21.20 14.00 -0.35
C ARG A 186 -20.52 15.18 0.32
N HIS A 187 -20.67 16.37 -0.26
CA HIS A 187 -20.15 17.63 0.27
C HIS A 187 -20.93 18.08 1.50
N LEU A 188 -20.78 17.36 2.61
CA LEU A 188 -21.36 17.72 3.90
C LEU A 188 -20.38 17.37 5.00
N THR A 189 -20.18 18.26 5.96
CA THR A 189 -19.36 17.94 7.12
C THR A 189 -20.05 16.81 7.93
N THR A 190 -19.37 15.67 8.07
CA THR A 190 -19.79 14.60 8.98
C THR A 190 -19.10 14.84 10.31
N ILE A 191 -19.87 15.21 11.34
CA ILE A 191 -19.41 15.43 12.72
C ILE A 191 -19.71 14.17 13.54
#